data_AF-A0A960J1L0-F1
#
_entry.id   AF-A0A960J1L0-F1
#
_cell.length_a   1.000
_cell.length_b   1.000
_cell.length_c   1.000
_cell.angle_alpha   90.00
_cell.angle_beta   90.00
_cell.angle_gamma   90.00
#
_symmetry.space_group_name_H-M   'P 1'
#
loop_
_entity.id
_entity.type
_entity.pdbx_description
1 polymer ?
#
loop_
_entity_poly.entity_id
_entity_poly.type
_entity_poly.pdbx_seq_one_letter_code
_entity_poly.pdbx_strand_id
1 'polypeptide(L)'
;AYDVHVVFRGSRSGWVVRSAVRGLFAGQGNPDWTTAMDLWRQVEDPAISGTGRSSRGFARSLAATLPNIARCLDAIDRPGPPRAVHVGGHSLGGALATHFAASMVLAAPDGAAEARSAGRAGWRSWPWDDVHLRTYGAPTVGDASFRAALEGSVHADRYLIAGDPVVSSRLERFGVHVGREHALPPPSDLRPKRRFWHRGDREPRAGVRQAFHAPQTIRRSLVESVAAEGGDVAAIPAGTEPGGPGAPWTSYPSLGALLAGHPAFRRDPAALERVLRGTEAPLVTYLELAEWVLGRRKAYPFLAKSARQRRLAAGAVRQVIEAVREIEDDPRDVAASERVWRRVRDAVNDDVLHRFLGQCLALAHLTRIPDLPRRSLGDLRTCLDDF
;
A
#
# COMPACT_ATOMS: atom_id res chain seq x y z
N ALA A 1 11.23 -27.89 -4.77
CA ALA A 1 11.56 -26.52 -5.25
C ALA A 1 10.30 -25.67 -5.20
N TYR A 2 10.40 -24.42 -4.77
CA TYR A 2 9.29 -23.47 -4.67
C TYR A 2 9.76 -22.08 -5.12
N ASP A 3 8.84 -21.21 -5.52
CA ASP A 3 9.14 -19.81 -5.82
C ASP A 3 8.57 -18.93 -4.70
N VAL A 4 9.20 -17.77 -4.46
CA VAL A 4 8.70 -16.79 -3.50
C VAL A 4 8.24 -15.53 -4.23
N HIS A 5 7.07 -15.02 -3.85
CA HIS A 5 6.52 -13.78 -4.38
C HIS A 5 6.34 -12.76 -3.27
N VAL A 6 7.12 -11.68 -3.29
CA VAL A 6 6.97 -10.53 -2.39
C VAL A 6 6.29 -9.41 -3.16
N VAL A 7 5.02 -9.15 -2.83
CA VAL A 7 4.18 -8.19 -3.56
C VAL A 7 3.83 -7.00 -2.68
N PHE A 8 4.23 -5.82 -3.12
CA PHE A 8 3.93 -4.55 -2.47
C PHE A 8 2.71 -3.90 -3.11
N ARG A 9 1.75 -3.57 -2.26
CA ARG A 9 0.51 -2.94 -2.67
C ARG A 9 0.66 -1.42 -2.73
N GLY A 10 0.21 -0.79 -3.82
CA GLY A 10 0.04 0.66 -3.91
C GLY A 10 -1.16 1.18 -3.09
N SER A 11 -1.22 2.48 -2.86
CA SER A 11 -2.34 3.10 -2.11
C SER A 11 -3.69 2.88 -2.80
N ARG A 12 -4.72 2.52 -2.01
CA ARG A 12 -6.10 2.24 -2.46
C ARG A 12 -6.83 3.45 -3.03
N SER A 13 -6.36 4.65 -2.70
CA SER A 13 -7.14 5.82 -3.02
C SER A 13 -6.96 6.11 -4.52
N GLY A 14 -8.00 5.94 -5.32
CA GLY A 14 -8.15 6.66 -6.62
C GLY A 14 -8.08 8.19 -6.44
N TRP A 15 -7.95 8.63 -5.19
CA TRP A 15 -7.51 9.93 -4.76
C TRP A 15 -6.02 10.18 -5.00
N VAL A 16 -5.09 9.22 -4.96
CA VAL A 16 -3.65 9.42 -5.27
C VAL A 16 -3.43 9.98 -6.68
N VAL A 17 -4.17 9.57 -7.71
CA VAL A 17 -4.03 10.19 -9.03
C VAL A 17 -4.56 11.63 -9.04
N ARG A 18 -5.62 11.93 -8.25
CA ARG A 18 -6.14 13.30 -8.07
C ARG A 18 -5.36 14.13 -7.05
N SER A 19 -4.60 13.55 -6.14
CA SER A 19 -3.93 14.16 -5.00
C SER A 19 -2.41 14.14 -5.10
N ALA A 20 -1.83 13.31 -5.97
CA ALA A 20 -0.52 13.52 -6.56
C ALA A 20 -0.61 14.66 -7.57
N VAL A 21 -1.67 14.73 -8.38
CA VAL A 21 -1.94 15.88 -9.28
C VAL A 21 -2.38 17.13 -8.49
N ARG A 22 -3.29 17.04 -7.51
CA ARG A 22 -3.61 18.19 -6.62
C ARG A 22 -2.50 18.50 -5.63
N GLY A 23 -1.68 17.55 -5.21
CA GLY A 23 -0.46 17.81 -4.42
C GLY A 23 0.59 18.56 -5.24
N LEU A 24 0.65 18.31 -6.55
CA LEU A 24 1.44 19.07 -7.52
C LEU A 24 1.00 20.55 -7.65
N PHE A 25 -0.25 20.89 -7.31
CA PHE A 25 -0.84 22.21 -7.52
C PHE A 25 -1.43 22.91 -6.27
N ALA A 26 -1.69 22.22 -5.15
CA ALA A 26 -2.53 22.72 -4.04
C ALA A 26 -2.26 22.14 -2.62
N GLY A 27 -1.29 21.23 -2.43
CA GLY A 27 -0.76 20.88 -1.09
C GLY A 27 -1.73 20.31 -0.02
N GLN A 28 -2.54 19.29 -0.32
CA GLN A 28 -3.43 18.58 0.64
C GLN A 28 -3.32 17.04 0.55
N GLY A 29 -3.39 16.29 1.68
CA GLY A 29 -3.34 14.79 1.69
C GLY A 29 -3.27 14.06 3.06
N ASN A 30 -3.37 12.71 3.05
CA ASN A 30 -3.46 11.71 4.17
C ASN A 30 -2.13 10.95 4.34
N PRO A 31 -1.61 10.51 5.54
CA PRO A 31 -0.33 9.82 5.81
C PRO A 31 0.40 9.02 4.70
N ASP A 32 -0.29 8.31 3.81
CA ASP A 32 0.22 7.78 2.53
C ASP A 32 0.95 8.83 1.65
N TRP A 33 0.62 10.11 1.83
CA TRP A 33 1.15 11.30 1.17
C TRP A 33 2.53 11.73 1.68
N THR A 34 2.92 11.39 2.91
CA THR A 34 4.19 11.87 3.49
C THR A 34 5.34 11.16 2.80
N THR A 35 5.10 9.89 2.40
CA THR A 35 5.93 9.11 1.49
C THR A 35 5.93 9.68 0.07
N ALA A 36 4.77 10.17 -0.42
CA ALA A 36 4.61 10.69 -1.78
C ALA A 36 5.04 12.17 -1.98
N MET A 37 5.08 12.99 -0.93
CA MET A 37 5.53 14.39 -0.98
C MET A 37 7.05 14.51 -0.82
N ASP A 38 7.69 13.43 -0.40
CA ASP A 38 9.13 13.34 -0.20
C ASP A 38 9.86 12.60 -1.33
N LEU A 39 9.14 12.33 -2.44
CA LEU A 39 9.67 11.68 -3.64
C LEU A 39 10.79 12.47 -4.31
N TRP A 40 10.71 13.80 -4.20
CA TRP A 40 11.63 14.74 -4.84
C TRP A 40 12.96 14.89 -4.11
N ARG A 41 13.03 14.44 -2.86
CA ARG A 41 14.27 14.48 -2.09
C ARG A 41 14.88 13.10 -2.16
N GLN A 42 16.02 13.04 -2.83
CA GLN A 42 16.83 11.84 -2.87
C GLN A 42 17.84 11.90 -1.72
N VAL A 43 18.02 10.78 -1.04
CA VAL A 43 18.94 10.63 0.09
C VAL A 43 19.81 9.41 -0.07
N GLU A 44 21.00 9.47 0.49
CA GLU A 44 21.76 8.28 0.81
C GLU A 44 21.09 7.58 1.99
N ASP A 45 20.78 6.30 1.82
CA ASP A 45 20.21 5.45 2.86
C ASP A 45 20.89 4.08 2.78
N PRO A 46 21.92 3.82 3.62
CA PRO A 46 22.69 2.58 3.58
C PRO A 46 21.86 1.31 3.80
N ALA A 47 20.69 1.42 4.44
CA ALA A 47 19.77 0.30 4.62
C ALA A 47 19.06 -0.09 3.32
N ILE A 48 19.00 0.83 2.34
CA ILE A 48 18.37 0.63 1.04
C ILE A 48 19.42 0.39 -0.04
N SER A 49 20.45 1.23 -0.10
CA SER A 49 21.52 1.11 -1.07
C SER A 49 22.78 1.80 -0.57
N GLY A 50 23.91 1.08 -0.64
CA GLY A 50 25.24 1.67 -0.47
C GLY A 50 25.71 2.46 -1.70
N THR A 51 24.96 2.45 -2.80
CA THR A 51 25.30 3.16 -4.05
C THR A 51 24.15 4.01 -4.56
N GLY A 52 24.43 5.28 -4.86
CA GLY A 52 23.44 6.23 -5.35
C GLY A 52 22.41 6.66 -4.30
N ARG A 53 21.48 7.51 -4.71
CA ARG A 53 20.46 8.09 -3.83
C ARG A 53 19.08 7.51 -4.12
N SER A 54 18.37 7.17 -3.06
CA SER A 54 16.99 6.67 -3.09
C SER A 54 16.00 7.78 -2.79
N SER A 55 14.77 7.70 -3.30
CA SER A 55 13.70 8.61 -2.92
C SER A 55 13.40 8.50 -1.42
N ARG A 56 13.56 9.59 -0.67
CA ARG A 56 13.53 9.62 0.81
C ARG A 56 12.26 9.05 1.41
N GLY A 57 11.12 9.33 0.80
CA GLY A 57 9.84 8.79 1.25
C GLY A 57 9.83 7.27 1.23
N PHE A 58 10.10 6.67 0.07
CA PHE A 58 10.11 5.22 -0.09
C PHE A 58 11.20 4.54 0.74
N ALA A 59 12.40 5.11 0.77
CA ALA A 59 13.51 4.61 1.58
C ALA A 59 13.12 4.49 3.06
N ARG A 60 12.57 5.57 3.64
CA ARG A 60 12.12 5.57 5.04
C ARG A 60 10.97 4.62 5.31
N SER A 61 9.95 4.61 4.44
CA SER A 61 8.80 3.70 4.60
C SER A 61 9.23 2.25 4.55
N LEU A 62 10.18 1.91 3.67
CA LEU A 62 10.69 0.57 3.61
C LEU A 62 11.59 0.23 4.80
N ALA A 63 12.57 1.08 5.13
CA ALA A 63 13.46 0.86 6.28
C ALA A 63 12.69 0.61 7.58
N ALA A 64 11.60 1.35 7.81
CA ALA A 64 10.72 1.14 8.96
C ALA A 64 9.94 -0.17 8.93
N THR A 65 9.70 -0.76 7.75
CA THR A 65 8.91 -1.98 7.57
C THR A 65 9.75 -3.24 7.34
N LEU A 66 11.04 -3.10 6.99
CA LEU A 66 11.96 -4.22 6.79
C LEU A 66 11.97 -5.23 7.94
N PRO A 67 11.97 -4.85 9.24
CA PRO A 67 11.93 -5.83 10.33
C PRO A 67 10.67 -6.70 10.32
N ASN A 68 9.51 -6.14 9.94
CA ASN A 68 8.27 -6.89 9.84
C ASN A 68 8.28 -7.79 8.60
N ILE A 69 8.82 -7.31 7.48
CA ILE A 69 9.00 -8.12 6.27
C ILE A 69 9.91 -9.30 6.57
N ALA A 70 11.03 -9.10 7.26
CA ALA A 70 11.94 -10.17 7.68
C ALA A 70 11.22 -11.27 8.48
N ARG A 71 10.36 -10.91 9.45
CA ARG A 71 9.55 -11.90 10.17
C ARG A 71 8.60 -12.68 9.26
N CYS A 72 8.01 -12.01 8.26
CA CYS A 72 7.19 -12.69 7.25
C CYS A 72 8.02 -13.66 6.41
N LEU A 73 9.25 -13.27 6.03
CA LEU A 73 10.16 -14.14 5.29
C LEU A 73 10.58 -15.37 6.12
N ASP A 74 10.91 -15.17 7.40
CA ASP A 74 11.18 -16.27 8.36
C ASP A 74 9.98 -17.23 8.45
N ALA A 75 8.76 -16.72 8.45
CA ALA A 75 7.55 -17.53 8.58
C ALA A 75 7.20 -18.35 7.33
N ILE A 76 7.62 -17.92 6.14
CA ILE A 76 7.39 -18.65 4.87
C ILE A 76 8.59 -19.47 4.44
N ASP A 77 9.70 -19.37 5.16
CA ASP A 77 10.90 -20.13 4.89
C ASP A 77 10.65 -21.64 5.02
N ARG A 78 11.27 -22.40 4.13
CA ARG A 78 11.10 -23.84 4.00
C ARG A 78 12.47 -24.49 3.84
N PRO A 79 12.59 -25.81 4.10
CA PRO A 79 13.82 -26.52 3.84
C PRO A 79 14.30 -26.35 2.38
N GLY A 80 15.51 -25.82 2.23
CA GLY A 80 16.14 -25.51 0.95
C GLY A 80 15.76 -24.14 0.38
N PRO A 81 16.64 -23.49 -0.41
CA PRO A 81 16.35 -22.18 -0.97
C PRO A 81 15.23 -22.26 -2.03
N PRO A 82 14.47 -21.16 -2.24
CA PRO A 82 13.55 -21.07 -3.37
C PRO A 82 14.34 -21.11 -4.67
N ARG A 83 13.66 -21.52 -5.75
CA ARG A 83 14.21 -21.52 -7.09
C ARG A 83 14.37 -20.10 -7.62
N ALA A 84 13.42 -19.21 -7.31
CA ALA A 84 13.47 -17.81 -7.71
C ALA A 84 12.76 -16.92 -6.69
N VAL A 85 13.20 -15.66 -6.60
CA VAL A 85 12.53 -14.63 -5.80
C VAL A 85 11.93 -13.57 -6.74
N HIS A 86 10.60 -13.49 -6.73
CA HIS A 86 9.85 -12.50 -7.49
C HIS A 86 9.43 -11.36 -6.57
N VAL A 87 9.82 -10.14 -6.94
CA VAL A 87 9.47 -8.91 -6.23
C VAL A 87 8.63 -8.05 -7.16
N GLY A 88 7.50 -7.52 -6.69
CA GLY A 88 6.69 -6.69 -7.56
C GLY A 88 5.68 -5.81 -6.86
N GLY A 89 5.09 -4.91 -7.64
CA GLY A 89 4.10 -3.99 -7.11
C GLY A 89 3.54 -3.04 -8.15
N HIS A 90 2.40 -2.46 -7.82
CA HIS A 90 1.72 -1.45 -8.65
C HIS A 90 1.80 -0.06 -8.01
N SER A 91 1.95 0.99 -8.82
CA SER A 91 1.97 2.38 -8.36
C SER A 91 3.06 2.60 -7.29
N LEU A 92 2.71 3.24 -6.16
CA LEU A 92 3.58 3.38 -4.98
C LEU A 92 4.13 2.02 -4.48
N GLY A 93 3.36 0.95 -4.62
CA GLY A 93 3.80 -0.41 -4.28
C GLY A 93 4.94 -0.87 -5.19
N GLY A 94 4.92 -0.50 -6.48
CA GLY A 94 6.03 -0.78 -7.39
C GLY A 94 7.32 -0.08 -6.97
N ALA A 95 7.22 1.16 -6.47
CA ALA A 95 8.40 1.85 -5.95
C ALA A 95 8.92 1.24 -4.63
N LEU A 96 8.03 0.84 -3.71
CA LEU A 96 8.43 0.10 -2.50
C LEU A 96 9.09 -1.24 -2.85
N ALA A 97 8.55 -1.94 -3.84
CA ALA A 97 9.12 -3.18 -4.37
C ALA A 97 10.55 -2.97 -4.90
N THR A 98 10.79 -1.88 -5.64
CA THR A 98 12.13 -1.51 -6.10
C THR A 98 13.09 -1.24 -4.94
N HIS A 99 12.66 -0.50 -3.92
CA HIS A 99 13.50 -0.24 -2.75
C HIS A 99 13.75 -1.52 -1.95
N PHE A 100 12.80 -2.46 -1.93
CA PHE A 100 12.96 -3.74 -1.24
C PHE A 100 14.00 -4.60 -1.93
N ALA A 101 13.91 -4.73 -3.26
CA ALA A 101 14.95 -5.38 -4.04
C ALA A 101 16.32 -4.74 -3.79
N ALA A 102 16.41 -3.40 -3.83
CA ALA A 102 17.64 -2.68 -3.50
C ALA A 102 18.16 -3.01 -2.09
N SER A 103 17.30 -3.03 -1.07
CA SER A 103 17.71 -3.33 0.30
C SER A 103 18.32 -4.72 0.43
N MET A 104 17.81 -5.70 -0.32
CA MET A 104 18.33 -7.06 -0.29
C MET A 104 19.66 -7.21 -1.07
N VAL A 105 19.84 -6.44 -2.15
CA VAL A 105 20.95 -6.67 -3.12
C VAL A 105 21.97 -5.55 -3.21
N LEU A 106 21.71 -4.38 -2.63
CA LEU A 106 22.56 -3.17 -2.71
C LEU A 106 22.84 -2.52 -1.35
N ALA A 107 22.16 -2.89 -0.26
CA ALA A 107 22.44 -2.29 1.05
C ALA A 107 23.95 -2.34 1.38
N ALA A 108 24.44 -1.43 2.23
CA ALA A 108 25.85 -1.45 2.64
C ALA A 108 26.21 -2.82 3.28
N PRO A 109 27.49 -3.24 3.32
CA PRO A 109 27.91 -4.58 3.76
C PRO A 109 27.25 -5.04 5.07
N ASP A 110 26.99 -4.16 6.03
CA ASP A 110 26.30 -4.56 7.26
C ASP A 110 24.83 -4.97 7.02
N GLY A 111 24.12 -4.38 6.05
CA GLY A 111 22.75 -4.76 5.65
C GLY A 111 22.67 -5.80 4.52
N ALA A 112 23.54 -5.70 3.51
CA ALA A 112 23.62 -6.66 2.41
C ALA A 112 24.35 -7.95 2.76
N ALA A 113 25.43 -7.89 3.55
CA ALA A 113 26.09 -9.10 4.06
C ALA A 113 25.26 -9.73 5.19
N GLU A 114 24.35 -9.00 5.83
CA GLU A 114 23.34 -9.61 6.69
C GLU A 114 22.39 -10.53 5.90
N ALA A 115 22.01 -10.14 4.68
CA ALA A 115 21.15 -10.91 3.77
C ALA A 115 21.91 -11.93 2.89
N ARG A 116 23.23 -11.80 2.71
CA ARG A 116 24.05 -12.63 1.77
C ARG A 116 25.24 -13.38 2.40
N SER A 117 25.32 -13.45 3.73
CA SER A 117 26.44 -14.16 4.39
C SER A 117 26.36 -15.67 4.17
N ALA A 118 27.37 -16.21 3.50
CA ALA A 118 27.57 -17.65 3.37
C ALA A 118 27.58 -18.30 4.76
N GLY A 119 26.70 -19.30 4.95
CA GLY A 119 26.58 -20.04 6.22
C GLY A 119 25.39 -19.65 7.11
N ARG A 120 24.54 -18.68 6.72
CA ARG A 120 23.29 -18.40 7.43
C ARG A 120 22.15 -19.28 6.94
N ALA A 121 21.33 -19.77 7.88
CA ALA A 121 20.11 -20.52 7.60
C ALA A 121 18.92 -19.60 7.27
N GLY A 122 17.92 -20.15 6.60
CA GLY A 122 16.64 -19.52 6.32
C GLY A 122 16.65 -18.53 5.16
N TRP A 123 15.79 -17.50 5.19
CA TRP A 123 15.61 -16.60 4.05
C TRP A 123 16.86 -15.80 3.64
N ARG A 124 17.86 -15.73 4.53
CA ARG A 124 19.17 -15.12 4.26
C ARG A 124 20.05 -15.98 3.34
N SER A 125 19.68 -17.24 3.08
CA SER A 125 20.36 -18.10 2.10
C SER A 125 19.62 -18.19 0.76
N TRP A 126 18.54 -17.43 0.58
CA TRP A 126 17.82 -17.39 -0.69
C TRP A 126 18.68 -16.75 -1.79
N PRO A 127 18.40 -17.04 -3.08
CA PRO A 127 19.15 -16.53 -4.21
C PRO A 127 18.81 -15.04 -4.46
N TRP A 128 19.29 -14.16 -3.58
CA TRP A 128 19.10 -12.71 -3.70
C TRP A 128 19.86 -12.12 -4.89
N ASP A 129 20.78 -12.87 -5.48
CA ASP A 129 21.44 -12.58 -6.76
C ASP A 129 20.57 -12.93 -7.99
N ASP A 130 19.48 -13.67 -7.82
CA ASP A 130 18.50 -13.99 -8.87
C ASP A 130 17.09 -13.48 -8.51
N VAL A 131 17.00 -12.15 -8.35
CA VAL A 131 15.75 -11.45 -8.08
C VAL A 131 15.10 -10.98 -9.38
N HIS A 132 13.83 -11.31 -9.56
CA HIS A 132 13.00 -10.79 -10.64
C HIS A 132 12.10 -9.66 -10.13
N LEU A 133 12.47 -8.41 -10.41
CA LEU A 133 11.70 -7.23 -10.08
C LEU A 133 10.74 -6.87 -11.21
N ARG A 134 9.42 -6.94 -10.97
CA ARG A 134 8.39 -6.53 -11.93
C ARG A 134 7.48 -5.46 -11.36
N THR A 135 7.51 -4.27 -11.95
CA THR A 135 6.72 -3.13 -11.49
C THR A 135 5.67 -2.71 -12.50
N TYR A 136 4.54 -2.19 -12.01
CA TYR A 136 3.40 -1.81 -12.83
C TYR A 136 3.01 -0.35 -12.53
N GLY A 137 3.28 0.56 -13.45
CA GLY A 137 3.03 2.00 -13.27
C GLY A 137 3.82 2.61 -12.11
N ALA A 138 5.01 2.11 -11.80
CA ALA A 138 5.79 2.64 -10.66
C ALA A 138 6.34 4.05 -10.94
N PRO A 139 6.28 4.98 -9.96
CA PRO A 139 6.91 6.30 -10.08
C PRO A 139 8.44 6.20 -10.06
N THR A 140 9.12 7.34 -10.12
CA THR A 140 10.59 7.41 -9.98
C THR A 140 11.02 7.04 -8.56
N VAL A 141 12.22 6.46 -8.42
CA VAL A 141 12.67 5.77 -7.21
C VAL A 141 14.02 6.23 -6.66
N GLY A 142 14.82 6.94 -7.46
CA GLY A 142 16.17 7.33 -7.06
C GLY A 142 16.90 8.12 -8.14
N ASP A 143 18.22 8.19 -8.04
CA ASP A 143 19.10 8.78 -9.05
C ASP A 143 19.64 7.76 -10.06
N ALA A 144 20.37 8.25 -11.06
CA ALA A 144 20.93 7.42 -12.12
C ALA A 144 21.90 6.34 -11.59
N SER A 145 22.64 6.64 -10.52
CA SER A 145 23.58 5.72 -9.88
C SER A 145 22.85 4.59 -9.16
N PHE A 146 21.76 4.89 -8.46
CA PHE A 146 20.88 3.91 -7.83
C PHE A 146 20.30 2.95 -8.88
N ARG A 147 19.79 3.49 -9.99
CA ARG A 147 19.29 2.67 -11.10
C ARG A 147 20.36 1.77 -11.69
N ALA A 148 21.54 2.32 -12.01
CA ALA A 148 22.62 1.55 -12.62
C ALA A 148 23.07 0.40 -11.71
N ALA A 149 23.21 0.65 -10.41
CA ALA A 149 23.56 -0.37 -9.43
C ALA A 149 22.49 -1.47 -9.36
N LEU A 150 21.20 -1.10 -9.32
CA LEU A 150 20.12 -2.05 -9.18
C LEU A 150 19.90 -2.88 -10.44
N GLU A 151 19.88 -2.26 -11.62
CA GLU A 151 19.74 -2.97 -12.91
C GLU A 151 20.92 -3.90 -13.20
N GLY A 152 22.10 -3.63 -12.62
CA GLY A 152 23.24 -4.56 -12.64
C GLY A 152 23.12 -5.75 -11.69
N SER A 153 22.18 -5.71 -10.73
CA SER A 153 22.06 -6.71 -9.66
C SER A 153 20.79 -7.55 -9.72
N VAL A 154 19.76 -7.12 -10.50
CA VAL A 154 18.47 -7.83 -10.58
C VAL A 154 17.89 -7.80 -12.00
N HIS A 155 17.03 -8.77 -12.31
CA HIS A 155 16.20 -8.76 -13.51
C HIS A 155 15.01 -7.82 -13.32
N ALA A 156 15.13 -6.57 -13.80
CA ALA A 156 14.10 -5.54 -13.62
C ALA A 156 13.29 -5.25 -14.90
N ASP A 157 11.98 -5.44 -14.83
CA ASP A 157 11.00 -5.03 -15.85
C ASP A 157 9.99 -4.04 -15.27
N ARG A 158 9.61 -3.04 -16.06
CA ARG A 158 8.54 -2.09 -15.71
C ARG A 158 7.51 -2.03 -16.81
N TYR A 159 6.24 -2.17 -16.43
CA TYR A 159 5.10 -2.14 -17.32
C TYR A 159 4.28 -0.88 -17.06
N LEU A 160 3.88 -0.18 -18.12
CA LEU A 160 3.02 0.99 -18.02
C LEU A 160 2.08 1.07 -19.22
N ILE A 161 0.94 1.75 -19.06
CA ILE A 161 0.13 2.13 -20.21
C ILE A 161 0.63 3.46 -20.76
N ALA A 162 0.85 3.51 -22.08
CA ALA A 162 1.27 4.73 -22.75
C ALA A 162 0.30 5.89 -22.43
N GLY A 163 0.86 7.00 -21.92
CA GLY A 163 0.08 8.18 -21.52
C GLY A 163 -0.41 8.20 -20.07
N ASP A 164 -0.07 7.20 -19.25
CA ASP A 164 -0.29 7.20 -17.80
C ASP A 164 0.41 8.43 -17.16
N PRO A 165 -0.33 9.31 -16.45
CA PRO A 165 0.23 10.52 -15.87
C PRO A 165 1.23 10.26 -14.73
N VAL A 166 1.15 9.12 -14.04
CA VAL A 166 1.99 8.81 -12.86
C VAL A 166 3.41 8.40 -13.23
N VAL A 167 3.63 8.03 -14.49
CA VAL A 167 4.92 7.61 -15.04
C VAL A 167 5.37 8.49 -16.19
N SER A 168 4.78 9.69 -16.30
CA SER A 168 5.07 10.62 -17.39
C SER A 168 6.42 11.30 -17.23
N SER A 169 7.04 11.68 -18.35
CA SER A 169 8.36 12.35 -18.44
C SER A 169 8.49 13.63 -17.60
N ARG A 170 7.38 14.28 -17.21
CA ARG A 170 7.40 15.43 -16.29
C ARG A 170 7.91 15.09 -14.89
N LEU A 171 7.91 13.80 -14.51
CA LEU A 171 8.35 13.30 -13.22
C LEU A 171 9.82 12.85 -13.24
N GLU A 172 10.38 12.55 -14.42
CA GLU A 172 11.79 12.14 -14.62
C GLU A 172 12.78 13.25 -14.25
N ARG A 173 12.34 14.52 -14.25
CA ARG A 173 13.19 15.64 -13.79
C ARG A 173 13.58 15.55 -12.31
N PHE A 174 12.98 14.64 -11.56
CA PHE A 174 13.21 14.50 -10.12
C PHE A 174 13.72 13.11 -9.70
N GLY A 175 14.03 12.26 -10.66
CA GLY A 175 14.56 10.93 -10.41
C GLY A 175 14.38 10.02 -11.60
N VAL A 176 14.82 8.78 -11.44
CA VAL A 176 14.79 7.79 -12.51
C VAL A 176 13.85 6.65 -12.16
N HIS A 177 13.35 6.00 -13.19
CA HIS A 177 12.71 4.70 -13.09
C HIS A 177 13.75 3.58 -13.15
N VAL A 178 13.38 2.38 -12.72
CA VAL A 178 14.25 1.18 -12.76
C VAL A 178 13.57 0.10 -13.60
N GLY A 179 14.36 -0.56 -14.44
CA GLY A 179 13.98 -1.72 -15.22
C GLY A 179 13.68 -1.40 -16.68
N ARG A 180 13.75 -2.44 -17.51
CA ARG A 180 13.39 -2.39 -18.92
C ARG A 180 11.94 -1.97 -19.07
N GLU A 181 11.72 -0.92 -19.87
CA GLU A 181 10.39 -0.37 -20.09
C GLU A 181 9.58 -1.18 -21.11
N HIS A 182 8.37 -1.56 -20.71
CA HIS A 182 7.37 -2.22 -21.54
C HIS A 182 6.13 -1.33 -21.61
N ALA A 183 6.08 -0.50 -22.66
CA ALA A 183 4.94 0.38 -22.92
C ALA A 183 3.78 -0.41 -23.54
N LEU A 184 2.69 -0.52 -22.79
CA LEU A 184 1.49 -1.22 -23.20
C LEU A 184 0.52 -0.26 -23.88
N PRO A 185 -0.18 -0.69 -24.94
CA PRO A 185 -1.29 0.07 -25.47
C PRO A 185 -2.42 0.15 -24.44
N PRO A 186 -3.15 1.27 -24.35
CA PRO A 186 -4.39 1.30 -23.56
C PRO A 186 -5.34 0.20 -24.03
N PRO A 187 -6.22 -0.34 -23.16
CA PRO A 187 -7.21 -1.31 -23.59
C PRO A 187 -8.11 -0.77 -24.70
N SER A 188 -8.56 -1.64 -25.58
CA SER A 188 -9.30 -1.28 -26.80
C SER A 188 -10.49 -0.32 -26.59
N ASP A 189 -11.23 -0.47 -25.50
CA ASP A 189 -12.36 0.38 -25.09
C ASP A 189 -11.96 1.79 -24.61
N LEU A 190 -10.73 1.95 -24.13
CA LEU A 190 -10.19 3.23 -23.66
C LEU A 190 -9.35 3.97 -24.71
N ARG A 191 -9.10 3.34 -25.87
CA ARG A 191 -8.39 3.99 -26.99
C ARG A 191 -9.27 5.09 -27.58
N PRO A 192 -8.70 6.23 -28.02
CA PRO A 192 -9.45 7.24 -28.74
C PRO A 192 -10.08 6.61 -29.99
N LYS A 193 -11.41 6.63 -30.10
CA LYS A 193 -12.08 6.22 -31.34
C LYS A 193 -11.74 7.23 -32.43
N ARG A 194 -10.94 6.83 -33.42
CA ARG A 194 -10.72 7.62 -34.63
C ARG A 194 -12.06 7.84 -35.32
N ARG A 195 -12.47 9.10 -35.44
CA ARG A 195 -13.57 9.49 -36.33
C ARG A 195 -12.96 9.89 -37.67
N PHE A 196 -13.66 9.60 -38.77
CA PHE A 196 -13.15 9.82 -40.12
C PHE A 196 -12.72 11.28 -40.41
N TRP A 197 -13.25 12.25 -39.66
CA TRP A 197 -12.93 13.67 -39.81
C TRP A 197 -11.83 14.20 -38.86
N HIS A 198 -11.21 13.35 -38.05
CA HIS A 198 -10.08 13.77 -37.22
C HIS A 198 -8.75 13.63 -37.98
N ARG A 199 -8.05 14.76 -38.18
CA ARG A 199 -6.73 14.82 -38.84
C ARG A 199 -5.56 14.25 -38.01
N GLY A 200 -5.81 13.80 -36.79
CA GLY A 200 -4.80 13.22 -35.91
C GLY A 200 -5.44 12.53 -34.71
N ASP A 201 -4.63 11.73 -34.01
CA ASP A 201 -5.07 11.06 -32.79
C ASP A 201 -5.28 12.12 -31.70
N ARG A 202 -6.53 12.27 -31.24
CA ARG A 202 -6.82 13.14 -30.10
C ARG A 202 -6.22 12.50 -28.85
N GLU A 203 -5.43 13.26 -28.11
CA GLU A 203 -5.03 12.85 -26.77
C GLU A 203 -6.29 12.49 -25.95
N PRO A 204 -6.28 11.36 -25.22
CA PRO A 204 -7.39 11.02 -24.34
C PRO A 204 -7.60 12.14 -23.33
N ARG A 205 -8.87 12.45 -23.02
CA ARG A 205 -9.22 13.43 -21.97
C ARG A 205 -8.51 13.07 -20.66
N ALA A 206 -8.13 14.07 -19.87
CA ALA A 206 -7.40 13.87 -18.60
C ALA A 206 -8.02 12.79 -17.69
N GLY A 207 -9.36 12.76 -17.56
CA GLY A 207 -10.05 11.73 -16.77
C GLY A 207 -9.90 10.30 -17.30
N VAL A 208 -9.77 10.12 -18.63
CA VAL A 208 -9.48 8.80 -19.25
C VAL A 208 -8.03 8.40 -18.99
N ARG A 209 -7.10 9.36 -19.05
CA ARG A 209 -5.68 9.11 -18.74
C ARG A 209 -5.47 8.70 -17.28
N GLN A 210 -6.30 9.16 -16.35
CA GLN A 210 -6.26 8.69 -14.95
C GLN A 210 -6.62 7.21 -14.82
N ALA A 211 -7.51 6.70 -15.68
CA ALA A 211 -7.89 5.29 -15.68
C ALA A 211 -6.77 4.37 -16.18
N PHE A 212 -5.79 4.89 -16.95
CA PHE A 212 -4.63 4.12 -17.40
C PHE A 212 -3.76 3.65 -16.24
N HIS A 213 -3.76 4.37 -15.12
CA HIS A 213 -3.01 3.98 -13.95
C HIS A 213 -3.70 2.87 -13.13
N ALA A 214 -4.96 2.54 -13.39
CA ALA A 214 -5.67 1.57 -12.58
C ALA A 214 -5.08 0.16 -12.78
N PRO A 215 -4.89 -0.64 -11.71
CA PRO A 215 -4.31 -1.98 -11.82
C PRO A 215 -5.07 -2.89 -12.80
N GLN A 216 -6.40 -2.77 -12.84
CA GLN A 216 -7.26 -3.55 -13.73
C GLN A 216 -7.04 -3.16 -15.19
N THR A 217 -6.82 -1.88 -15.47
CA THR A 217 -6.51 -1.39 -16.81
C THR A 217 -5.17 -1.93 -17.29
N ILE A 218 -4.13 -1.86 -16.46
CA ILE A 218 -2.79 -2.42 -16.78
C ILE A 218 -2.89 -3.92 -17.04
N ARG A 219 -3.59 -4.67 -16.17
CA ARG A 219 -3.82 -6.11 -16.39
C ARG A 219 -4.52 -6.36 -17.73
N ARG A 220 -5.60 -5.63 -18.03
CA ARG A 220 -6.34 -5.81 -19.29
C ARG A 220 -5.45 -5.53 -20.50
N SER A 221 -4.62 -4.48 -20.45
CA SER A 221 -3.62 -4.21 -21.48
C SER A 221 -2.62 -5.35 -21.63
N LEU A 222 -2.11 -5.92 -20.53
CA LEU A 222 -1.21 -7.08 -20.58
C LEU A 222 -1.87 -8.29 -21.23
N VAL A 223 -3.12 -8.61 -20.85
CA VAL A 223 -3.86 -9.73 -21.44
C VAL A 223 -4.10 -9.50 -22.93
N GLU A 224 -4.50 -8.29 -23.33
CA GLU A 224 -4.66 -7.93 -24.75
C GLU A 224 -3.33 -8.05 -25.51
N SER A 225 -2.20 -7.62 -24.92
CA SER A 225 -0.86 -7.75 -25.51
C SER A 225 -0.44 -9.22 -25.68
N VAL A 226 -0.60 -10.04 -24.64
CA VAL A 226 -0.28 -11.47 -24.70
C VAL A 226 -1.14 -12.18 -25.76
N ALA A 227 -2.44 -11.87 -25.81
CA ALA A 227 -3.33 -12.42 -26.84
C ALA A 227 -2.92 -11.99 -28.26
N ALA A 228 -2.52 -10.72 -28.44
CA ALA A 228 -2.09 -10.19 -29.73
C ALA A 228 -0.77 -10.82 -30.22
N GLU A 229 0.09 -11.26 -29.29
CA GLU A 229 1.33 -11.99 -29.57
C GLU A 229 1.10 -13.51 -29.77
N GLY A 230 -0.15 -13.97 -29.72
CA GLY A 230 -0.50 -15.39 -29.87
C GLY A 230 -0.23 -16.22 -28.61
N GLY A 231 -0.03 -15.58 -27.46
CA GLY A 231 0.15 -16.26 -26.18
C GLY A 231 -1.15 -16.86 -25.64
N ASP A 232 -1.02 -17.94 -24.86
CA ASP A 232 -2.16 -18.58 -24.20
C ASP A 232 -2.66 -17.75 -23.02
N VAL A 233 -3.84 -17.16 -23.18
CA VAL A 233 -4.54 -16.40 -22.14
C VAL A 233 -5.50 -17.25 -21.31
N ALA A 234 -5.74 -18.52 -21.66
CA ALA A 234 -6.65 -19.40 -20.94
C ALA A 234 -6.10 -19.79 -19.56
N ALA A 235 -4.77 -19.83 -19.42
CA ALA A 235 -4.09 -20.06 -18.14
C ALA A 235 -4.15 -18.86 -17.18
N ILE A 236 -4.58 -17.67 -17.66
CA ILE A 236 -4.71 -16.48 -16.81
C ILE A 236 -6.00 -16.61 -16.01
N PRO A 237 -5.95 -16.62 -14.66
CA PRO A 237 -7.14 -16.85 -13.83
C PRO A 237 -8.30 -15.93 -14.21
N ALA A 238 -9.41 -16.56 -14.62
CA ALA A 238 -10.67 -15.88 -14.89
C ALA A 238 -11.24 -15.31 -13.57
N GLY A 239 -11.82 -14.10 -13.61
CA GLY A 239 -12.55 -13.55 -12.46
C GLY A 239 -11.90 -12.38 -11.72
N THR A 240 -10.94 -11.65 -12.33
CA THR A 240 -10.43 -10.38 -11.77
C THR A 240 -11.16 -9.14 -12.29
N GLU A 241 -12.31 -9.31 -12.93
CA GLU A 241 -13.17 -8.17 -13.27
C GLU A 241 -13.60 -7.44 -11.99
N PRO A 242 -13.78 -6.11 -12.03
CA PRO A 242 -14.26 -5.36 -10.87
C PRO A 242 -15.54 -6.00 -10.30
N GLY A 243 -15.47 -6.52 -9.07
CA GLY A 243 -16.60 -7.16 -8.39
C GLY A 243 -16.71 -8.68 -8.55
N GLY A 244 -15.79 -9.34 -9.27
CA GLY A 244 -15.76 -10.80 -9.38
C GLY A 244 -15.42 -11.49 -8.04
N PRO A 245 -15.97 -12.68 -7.76
CA PRO A 245 -15.72 -13.43 -6.52
C PRO A 245 -14.26 -13.89 -6.35
N GLY A 246 -13.44 -13.81 -7.40
CA GLY A 246 -12.02 -14.12 -7.42
C GLY A 246 -11.11 -12.91 -7.67
N ALA A 247 -11.62 -11.68 -7.60
CA ALA A 247 -10.77 -10.51 -7.82
C ALA A 247 -9.75 -10.39 -6.66
N PRO A 248 -8.43 -10.45 -6.92
CA PRO A 248 -7.41 -10.33 -5.88
C PRO A 248 -7.44 -8.96 -5.16
N TRP A 249 -8.24 -8.04 -5.68
CA TRP A 249 -8.39 -6.67 -5.23
C TRP A 249 -9.84 -6.31 -4.95
N THR A 250 -10.69 -7.25 -4.52
CA THR A 250 -12.06 -6.94 -4.12
C THR A 250 -12.03 -5.85 -3.05
N SER A 251 -12.48 -4.66 -3.45
CA SER A 251 -12.67 -3.54 -2.55
C SER A 251 -14.07 -3.66 -2.00
N TYR A 252 -14.16 -3.63 -0.67
CA TYR A 252 -15.43 -3.59 0.01
C TYR A 252 -15.69 -2.13 0.38
N PRO A 253 -16.94 -1.64 0.26
CA PRO A 253 -17.27 -0.27 0.63
C PRO A 253 -17.03 0.00 2.11
N SER A 254 -17.01 -1.04 2.95
CA SER A 254 -16.79 -0.92 4.38
C SER A 254 -16.25 -2.23 4.96
N LEU A 255 -15.71 -2.19 6.19
CA LEU A 255 -15.31 -3.39 6.93
C LEU A 255 -16.54 -4.30 7.18
N GLY A 256 -17.69 -3.66 7.38
CA GLY A 256 -19.03 -4.20 7.35
C GLY A 256 -19.27 -5.14 6.17
N ALA A 257 -19.11 -4.61 4.96
CA ALA A 257 -19.25 -5.36 3.74
C ALA A 257 -18.16 -6.42 3.54
N LEU A 258 -16.93 -6.18 4.00
CA LEU A 258 -15.83 -7.17 3.93
C LEU A 258 -16.16 -8.43 4.73
N LEU A 259 -16.50 -8.26 6.00
CA LEU A 259 -16.80 -9.37 6.91
C LEU A 259 -18.05 -10.16 6.46
N ALA A 260 -19.05 -9.47 5.90
CA ALA A 260 -20.26 -10.11 5.39
C ALA A 260 -20.08 -10.76 4.00
N GLY A 261 -19.28 -10.15 3.12
CA GLY A 261 -19.16 -10.55 1.72
C GLY A 261 -18.06 -11.58 1.46
N HIS A 262 -16.93 -11.49 2.17
CA HIS A 262 -15.75 -12.29 1.86
C HIS A 262 -15.95 -13.77 2.25
N PRO A 263 -15.82 -14.73 1.31
CA PRO A 263 -16.08 -16.14 1.59
C PRO A 263 -15.23 -16.72 2.73
N ALA A 264 -13.97 -16.28 2.86
CA ALA A 264 -13.09 -16.75 3.93
C ALA A 264 -13.59 -16.34 5.32
N PHE A 265 -14.06 -15.09 5.49
CA PHE A 265 -14.55 -14.60 6.79
C PHE A 265 -15.95 -15.12 7.12
N ARG A 266 -16.78 -15.41 6.10
CA ARG A 266 -18.07 -16.06 6.30
C ARG A 266 -17.96 -17.50 6.79
N ARG A 267 -16.98 -18.24 6.29
CA ARG A 267 -16.85 -19.70 6.53
C ARG A 267 -15.95 -20.04 7.70
N ASP A 268 -15.00 -19.18 8.01
CA ASP A 268 -14.00 -19.42 9.03
C ASP A 268 -13.73 -18.13 9.83
N PRO A 269 -14.36 -17.95 11.00
CA PRO A 269 -14.08 -16.82 11.90
C PRO A 269 -12.60 -16.73 12.29
N ALA A 270 -11.86 -17.85 12.34
CA ALA A 270 -10.42 -17.85 12.60
C ALA A 270 -9.60 -17.28 11.43
N ALA A 271 -10.19 -17.14 10.23
CA ALA A 271 -9.54 -16.40 9.14
C ALA A 271 -9.44 -14.90 9.47
N LEU A 272 -10.42 -14.33 10.18
CA LEU A 272 -10.34 -12.94 10.64
C LEU A 272 -9.27 -12.79 11.71
N GLU A 273 -9.22 -13.71 12.67
CA GLU A 273 -8.15 -13.76 13.69
C GLU A 273 -6.77 -13.74 13.02
N ARG A 274 -6.54 -14.64 12.06
CA ARG A 274 -5.26 -14.76 11.35
C ARG A 274 -4.87 -13.49 10.60
N VAL A 275 -5.84 -12.74 10.07
CA VAL A 275 -5.60 -11.48 9.36
C VAL A 275 -5.35 -10.32 10.32
N LEU A 276 -6.02 -10.30 11.47
CA LEU A 276 -5.88 -9.26 12.49
C LEU A 276 -4.76 -9.54 13.50
N ARG A 277 -4.24 -10.77 13.55
CA ARG A 277 -3.18 -11.14 14.50
C ARG A 277 -1.97 -10.23 14.30
N GLY A 278 -1.56 -9.56 15.37
CA GLY A 278 -0.43 -8.63 15.37
C GLY A 278 -0.76 -7.20 14.92
N THR A 279 -2.03 -6.85 14.69
CA THR A 279 -2.43 -5.45 14.38
C THR A 279 -2.59 -4.56 15.61
N GLU A 280 -2.63 -5.12 16.82
CA GLU A 280 -2.91 -4.39 18.07
C GLU A 280 -1.81 -3.39 18.45
N ALA A 281 -0.57 -3.87 18.56
CA ALA A 281 0.57 -3.00 18.82
C ALA A 281 0.73 -1.92 17.71
N PRO A 282 0.63 -2.26 16.41
CA PRO A 282 0.57 -1.26 15.35
C PRO A 282 -0.58 -0.25 15.46
N LEU A 283 -1.76 -0.66 15.96
CA LEU A 283 -2.92 0.22 16.10
C LEU A 283 -2.69 1.27 17.19
N VAL A 284 -2.22 0.86 18.37
CA VAL A 284 -1.88 1.80 19.46
C VAL A 284 -0.77 2.75 19.01
N THR A 285 0.31 2.21 18.42
CA THR A 285 1.41 3.05 17.90
C THR A 285 0.92 4.03 16.82
N TYR A 286 0.01 3.61 15.94
CA TYR A 286 -0.58 4.51 14.94
C TYR A 286 -1.39 5.63 15.59
N LEU A 287 -2.21 5.30 16.59
CA LEU A 287 -3.01 6.29 17.32
C LEU A 287 -2.13 7.26 18.12
N GLU A 288 -1.06 6.78 18.77
CA GLU A 288 -0.08 7.64 19.46
C GLU A 288 0.60 8.61 18.48
N LEU A 289 0.96 8.13 17.29
CA LEU A 289 1.49 8.99 16.23
C LEU A 289 0.45 10.02 15.78
N ALA A 290 -0.81 9.61 15.58
CA ALA A 290 -1.89 10.51 15.21
C ALA A 290 -2.12 11.58 16.28
N GLU A 291 -2.14 11.20 17.57
CA GLU A 291 -2.24 12.11 18.71
C GLU A 291 -1.09 13.13 18.70
N TRP A 292 0.15 12.65 18.58
CA TRP A 292 1.34 13.49 18.53
C TRP A 292 1.30 14.48 17.37
N VAL A 293 0.89 14.02 16.18
CA VAL A 293 0.75 14.86 14.97
C VAL A 293 -0.32 15.92 15.19
N LEU A 294 -1.49 15.56 15.71
CA LEU A 294 -2.59 16.49 15.99
C LEU A 294 -2.21 17.53 17.06
N GLY A 295 -1.36 17.15 18.01
CA GLY A 295 -0.78 18.05 19.00
C GLY A 295 0.21 19.07 18.43
N ARG A 296 0.82 18.79 17.26
CA ARG A 296 1.82 19.68 16.65
C ARG A 296 1.19 20.75 15.74
N ARG A 297 1.47 22.01 16.07
CA ARG A 297 0.90 23.23 15.44
C ARG A 297 1.10 23.36 13.92
N LYS A 298 2.06 22.63 13.32
CA LYS A 298 2.47 22.77 11.90
C LYS A 298 2.29 21.51 11.04
N ALA A 299 1.89 20.37 11.63
CA ALA A 299 1.89 19.10 10.90
C ALA A 299 0.61 18.86 10.07
N TYR A 300 -0.52 19.45 10.46
CA TYR A 300 -1.81 19.29 9.77
C TYR A 300 -2.63 20.60 9.76
N PRO A 301 -2.45 21.47 8.75
CA PRO A 301 -3.21 22.73 8.64
C PRO A 301 -4.70 22.56 8.30
N PHE A 302 -5.12 21.39 7.83
CA PHE A 302 -6.35 21.28 7.02
C PHE A 302 -7.52 20.52 7.66
N LEU A 303 -7.28 19.62 8.64
CA LEU A 303 -8.35 18.86 9.32
C LEU A 303 -8.97 19.64 10.49
N ALA A 304 -8.20 20.51 11.15
CA ALA A 304 -8.67 21.28 12.30
C ALA A 304 -8.24 22.73 12.17
N LYS A 305 -9.20 23.58 11.78
CA LYS A 305 -9.00 25.01 11.49
C LYS A 305 -8.53 25.79 12.72
N SER A 306 -8.89 25.34 13.92
CA SER A 306 -8.53 26.00 15.18
C SER A 306 -7.65 25.13 16.11
N ALA A 307 -6.87 25.78 16.98
CA ALA A 307 -6.10 25.10 18.02
C ALA A 307 -7.00 24.34 19.01
N ARG A 308 -8.22 24.83 19.25
CA ARG A 308 -9.22 24.16 20.08
C ARG A 308 -9.66 22.83 19.48
N GLN A 309 -10.01 22.81 18.19
CA GLN A 309 -10.37 21.58 17.48
C GLN A 309 -9.24 20.55 17.49
N ARG A 310 -7.98 20.97 17.31
CA ARG A 310 -6.82 20.07 17.41
C ARG A 310 -6.68 19.43 18.78
N ARG A 311 -6.86 20.20 19.86
CA ARG A 311 -6.80 19.67 21.23
C ARG A 311 -7.93 18.69 21.51
N LEU A 312 -9.15 18.99 21.04
CA LEU A 312 -10.29 18.08 21.16
C LEU A 312 -10.05 16.78 20.39
N ALA A 313 -9.57 16.86 19.15
CA ALA A 313 -9.22 15.69 18.35
C ALA A 313 -8.12 14.85 19.02
N ALA A 314 -7.01 15.47 19.46
CA ALA A 314 -5.94 14.75 20.17
C ALA A 314 -6.44 14.11 21.48
N GLY A 315 -7.28 14.81 22.25
CA GLY A 315 -7.89 14.27 23.47
C GLY A 315 -8.85 13.12 23.20
N ALA A 316 -9.54 13.13 22.06
CA ALA A 316 -10.38 12.01 21.61
C ALA A 316 -9.52 10.80 21.20
N VAL A 317 -8.42 11.01 20.46
CA VAL A 317 -7.48 9.94 20.13
C VAL A 317 -6.92 9.30 21.41
N ARG A 318 -6.52 10.11 22.40
CA ARG A 318 -6.01 9.61 23.69
C ARG A 318 -7.02 8.74 24.43
N GLN A 319 -8.28 9.18 24.53
CA GLN A 319 -9.34 8.38 25.15
C GLN A 319 -9.54 7.04 24.45
N VAL A 320 -9.38 6.99 23.12
CA VAL A 320 -9.45 5.75 22.34
C VAL A 320 -8.24 4.87 22.59
N ILE A 321 -7.03 5.43 22.72
CA ILE A 321 -5.83 4.67 23.11
C ILE A 321 -6.04 4.00 24.47
N GLU A 322 -6.53 4.74 25.46
CA GLU A 322 -6.82 4.23 26.79
C GLU A 322 -7.85 3.11 26.74
N ALA A 323 -8.95 3.30 26.01
CA ALA A 323 -9.97 2.27 25.82
C ALA A 323 -9.43 1.03 25.09
N VAL A 324 -8.59 1.20 24.06
CA VAL A 324 -7.95 0.06 23.37
C VAL A 324 -7.06 -0.74 24.31
N ARG A 325 -6.37 -0.08 25.25
CA ARG A 325 -5.59 -0.75 26.31
C ARG A 325 -6.49 -1.48 27.31
N GLU A 326 -7.62 -0.89 27.72
CA GLU A 326 -8.60 -1.55 28.60
C GLU A 326 -9.23 -2.80 27.95
N ILE A 327 -9.43 -2.79 26.63
CA ILE A 327 -9.86 -3.97 25.85
C ILE A 327 -8.83 -5.11 25.95
N GLU A 328 -7.54 -4.81 26.14
CA GLU A 328 -6.52 -5.86 26.35
C GLU A 328 -6.76 -6.62 27.65
N ASP A 329 -7.26 -5.94 28.69
CA ASP A 329 -7.55 -6.52 29.99
C ASP A 329 -8.93 -7.20 30.04
N ASP A 330 -9.97 -6.59 29.44
CA ASP A 330 -11.31 -7.17 29.31
C ASP A 330 -11.92 -6.93 27.92
N PRO A 331 -11.68 -7.85 26.95
CA PRO A 331 -12.14 -7.66 25.59
C PRO A 331 -13.66 -7.86 25.41
N ARG A 332 -14.38 -8.31 26.45
CA ARG A 332 -15.83 -8.58 26.38
C ARG A 332 -16.67 -7.39 26.83
N ASP A 333 -16.11 -6.41 27.53
CA ASP A 333 -16.83 -5.18 27.90
C ASP A 333 -16.89 -4.18 26.73
N VAL A 334 -17.67 -4.52 25.71
CA VAL A 334 -17.93 -3.61 24.59
C VAL A 334 -18.62 -2.32 25.08
N ALA A 335 -19.41 -2.38 26.15
CA ALA A 335 -20.14 -1.23 26.66
C ALA A 335 -19.20 -0.12 27.15
N ALA A 336 -18.01 -0.46 27.68
CA ALA A 336 -16.96 0.52 27.99
C ALA A 336 -16.51 1.31 26.75
N SER A 337 -16.20 0.60 25.67
CA SER A 337 -15.80 1.19 24.41
C SER A 337 -16.90 2.04 23.78
N GLU A 338 -18.17 1.64 23.89
CA GLU A 338 -19.30 2.47 23.45
C GLU A 338 -19.40 3.78 24.23
N ARG A 339 -19.22 3.74 25.56
CA ARG A 339 -19.21 4.96 26.39
C ARG A 339 -18.10 5.92 25.96
N VAL A 340 -16.91 5.39 25.65
CA VAL A 340 -15.79 6.19 25.13
C VAL A 340 -16.13 6.79 23.78
N TRP A 341 -16.65 5.98 22.85
CA TRP A 341 -17.01 6.43 21.51
C TRP A 341 -18.11 7.50 21.51
N ARG A 342 -19.17 7.34 22.32
CA ARG A 342 -20.22 8.35 22.46
C ARG A 342 -19.66 9.67 23.01
N ARG A 343 -18.79 9.63 24.02
CA ARG A 343 -18.09 10.84 24.52
C ARG A 343 -17.25 11.52 23.44
N VAL A 344 -16.52 10.73 22.63
CA VAL A 344 -15.72 11.25 21.51
C VAL A 344 -16.62 11.91 20.45
N ARG A 345 -17.70 11.25 20.05
CA ARG A 345 -18.68 11.78 19.09
C ARG A 345 -19.26 13.11 19.55
N ASP A 346 -19.63 13.21 20.83
CA ASP A 346 -20.23 14.42 21.38
C ASP A 346 -19.20 15.56 21.54
N ALA A 347 -17.92 15.22 21.75
CA ALA A 347 -16.83 16.18 21.91
C ALA A 347 -16.21 16.68 20.59
N VAL A 348 -16.23 15.85 19.55
CA VAL A 348 -15.57 16.11 18.26
C VAL A 348 -16.62 16.27 17.17
N ASN A 349 -16.83 17.52 16.73
CA ASN A 349 -17.69 17.84 15.59
C ASN A 349 -16.98 17.55 14.25
N ASP A 350 -16.58 16.30 14.06
CA ASP A 350 -15.99 15.77 12.82
C ASP A 350 -16.45 14.32 12.65
N ASP A 351 -17.42 14.13 11.77
CA ASP A 351 -18.04 12.82 11.53
C ASP A 351 -17.04 11.78 11.03
N VAL A 352 -16.04 12.20 10.25
CA VAL A 352 -15.03 11.29 9.69
C VAL A 352 -14.09 10.81 10.78
N LEU A 353 -13.59 11.73 11.61
CA LEU A 353 -12.68 11.38 12.70
C LEU A 353 -13.38 10.49 13.74
N HIS A 354 -14.59 10.82 14.16
CA HIS A 354 -15.30 10.02 15.16
C HIS A 354 -15.61 8.60 14.67
N ARG A 355 -15.96 8.44 13.38
CA ARG A 355 -16.20 7.12 12.77
C ARG A 355 -14.92 6.30 12.68
N PHE A 356 -13.82 6.92 12.25
CA PHE A 356 -12.52 6.28 12.23
C PHE A 356 -12.12 5.77 13.63
N LEU A 357 -12.29 6.59 14.66
CA LEU A 357 -12.00 6.20 16.04
C LEU A 357 -12.91 5.07 16.55
N GLY A 358 -14.20 5.08 16.18
CA GLY A 358 -15.10 3.96 16.45
C GLY A 358 -14.69 2.66 15.74
N GLN A 359 -14.17 2.74 14.51
CA GLN A 359 -13.62 1.59 13.81
C GLN A 359 -12.39 1.02 14.52
N CYS A 360 -11.50 1.87 15.04
CA CYS A 360 -10.35 1.41 15.82
C CYS A 360 -10.79 0.59 17.06
N LEU A 361 -11.82 1.04 17.78
CA LEU A 361 -12.38 0.31 18.92
C LEU A 361 -13.01 -1.02 18.50
N ALA A 362 -13.82 -1.01 17.44
CA ALA A 362 -14.43 -2.23 16.93
C ALA A 362 -13.38 -3.24 16.45
N LEU A 363 -12.32 -2.77 15.77
CA LEU A 363 -11.20 -3.60 15.36
C LEU A 363 -10.45 -4.17 16.56
N ALA A 364 -10.19 -3.39 17.61
CA ALA A 364 -9.53 -3.89 18.82
C ALA A 364 -10.30 -5.06 19.46
N HIS A 365 -11.63 -4.95 19.59
CA HIS A 365 -12.46 -6.05 20.06
C HIS A 365 -12.41 -7.27 19.12
N LEU A 366 -12.52 -7.07 17.80
CA LEU A 366 -12.49 -8.16 16.82
C LEU A 366 -11.11 -8.84 16.73
N THR A 367 -10.02 -8.14 17.06
CA THR A 367 -8.70 -8.79 17.12
C THR A 367 -8.59 -9.72 18.33
N ARG A 368 -9.22 -9.37 19.46
CA ARG A 368 -9.22 -10.19 20.69
C ARG A 368 -10.26 -11.30 20.67
N ILE A 369 -11.44 -11.03 20.11
CA ILE A 369 -12.58 -11.95 20.03
C ILE A 369 -13.10 -11.94 18.59
N PRO A 370 -12.45 -12.68 17.68
CA PRO A 370 -12.78 -12.70 16.25
C PRO A 370 -14.20 -13.17 15.93
N ASP A 371 -14.78 -13.99 16.81
CA ASP A 371 -16.15 -14.50 16.72
C ASP A 371 -17.17 -13.63 17.47
N LEU A 372 -16.76 -12.45 17.98
CA LEU A 372 -17.65 -11.52 18.66
C LEU A 372 -18.86 -11.21 17.77
N PRO A 373 -20.09 -11.57 18.19
CA PRO A 373 -21.27 -11.33 17.38
C PRO A 373 -21.40 -9.84 17.07
N ARG A 374 -21.67 -9.48 15.82
CA ARG A 374 -21.85 -8.07 15.41
C ARG A 374 -22.87 -7.29 16.23
N ARG A 375 -23.89 -7.97 16.74
CA ARG A 375 -24.90 -7.39 17.63
C ARG A 375 -24.32 -6.97 18.98
N SER A 376 -23.26 -7.62 19.44
CA SER A 376 -22.57 -7.30 20.68
C SER A 376 -21.76 -6.02 20.58
N LEU A 377 -21.45 -5.54 19.36
CA LEU A 377 -20.84 -4.23 19.11
C LEU A 377 -21.80 -3.05 19.31
N GLY A 378 -23.10 -3.31 19.53
CA GLY A 378 -24.15 -2.30 19.70
C GLY A 378 -24.05 -1.14 18.71
N ASP A 379 -23.80 0.07 19.18
CA ASP A 379 -23.70 1.27 18.34
C ASP A 379 -22.41 1.33 17.53
N LEU A 380 -21.29 0.76 18.03
CA LEU A 380 -20.02 0.70 17.29
C LEU A 380 -20.15 -0.06 15.97
N ARG A 381 -21.17 -0.93 15.86
CA ARG A 381 -21.51 -1.58 14.59
C ARG A 381 -21.69 -0.58 13.46
N THR A 382 -22.26 0.60 13.71
CA THR A 382 -22.46 1.63 12.69
C THR A 382 -21.14 2.08 12.06
N CYS A 383 -20.05 2.08 12.84
CA CYS A 383 -18.72 2.43 12.36
C CYS A 383 -18.15 1.36 11.41
N LEU A 384 -18.64 0.12 11.45
CA LEU A 384 -18.21 -0.92 10.52
C LEU A 384 -18.79 -0.72 9.12
N ASP A 385 -20.01 -0.21 9.02
CA ASP A 385 -20.79 -0.24 7.77
C ASP A 385 -20.60 1.02 6.90
N ASP A 386 -20.14 2.13 7.47
CA ASP A 386 -19.98 3.41 6.78
C ASP A 386 -18.51 3.79 6.53
N PHE A 387 -18.17 4.12 5.28
CA PHE A 387 -16.90 4.71 4.86
C PHE A 387 -17.12 5.95 3.98
#